data_AF-A0A4R6Z2W9-F1
#
_entry.id   AF-A0A4R6Z2W9-F1
#
_cell.length_a   1.000
_cell.length_b   1.000
_cell.length_c   1.000
_cell.angle_alpha   90.00
_cell.angle_beta   90.00
_cell.angle_gamma   90.00
#
_symmetry.space_group_name_H-M   'P 1'
#
loop_
_entity.id
_entity.type
_entity.pdbx_description
1 polymer ?
#
loop_
_entity_poly.entity_id
_entity_poly.type
_entity_poly.pdbx_seq_one_letter_code
_entity_poly.pdbx_strand_id
1 'polypeptide(L)'
;MADLEAAKLKRDNYVSPDEKVVDRAAELRAKLRNSEASRNKAKDRLVELKLQQQDSRLFLEELKRRVKHLEESQVAREILDGLEFSVCPACLSEIDGVARGEHCHLCKHALPKQDTSSNLLRMKNELAIQTKESSHLMSSRDAEIGELDRELPRLDSEVKRLESEYLSIAFSWSTEAELAIEDAARNVGSLTEALKQAHEQQALAGAVTALQKQRDELASEQATLNVVIDDLLARQEKRKIAVASAIEDELIRLLKLDLPRQEEFIHAREVRFEFADNNVLVNGVRNFSESSAVVLRHLFHLALLGVSTRDSQMRVPRFIMLDGVDDGGLEPERSRRLQSIIADESASYLVEHQIIFATSKPRGDDGLHSANEVGRYFTQHSRALNTADI
;
A
#
# COMPACT_ATOMS: atom_id res chain seq x y z
N MET A 1 -72.15 -19.02 60.44
CA MET A 1 -73.30 -18.79 59.52
C MET A 1 -72.85 -18.04 58.27
N ALA A 2 -72.12 -16.92 58.41
CA ALA A 2 -71.55 -16.17 57.27
C ALA A 2 -70.52 -16.95 56.41
N ASP A 3 -69.69 -17.80 57.02
CA ASP A 3 -68.70 -18.61 56.25
C ASP A 3 -69.34 -19.73 55.42
N LEU A 4 -70.54 -20.19 55.81
CA LEU A 4 -71.29 -21.20 55.06
C LEU A 4 -72.03 -20.58 53.88
N GLU A 5 -72.43 -19.31 53.98
CA GLU A 5 -73.00 -18.51 52.89
C GLU A 5 -71.94 -18.12 51.86
N ALA A 6 -70.73 -17.73 52.29
CA ALA A 6 -69.61 -17.46 51.39
C ALA A 6 -69.13 -18.72 50.63
N ALA A 7 -69.18 -19.89 51.28
CA ALA A 7 -68.88 -21.16 50.63
C ALA A 7 -69.99 -21.65 49.69
N LYS A 8 -71.27 -21.32 49.96
CA LYS A 8 -72.39 -21.56 49.03
C LYS A 8 -72.36 -20.62 47.82
N LEU A 9 -72.04 -19.34 48.01
CA LEU A 9 -71.89 -18.38 46.92
C LEU A 9 -70.72 -18.72 45.97
N LYS A 10 -69.63 -19.30 46.51
CA LYS A 10 -68.53 -19.85 45.71
C LYS A 10 -68.88 -21.13 44.95
N ARG A 11 -69.92 -21.87 45.37
CA ARG A 11 -70.38 -23.10 44.73
C ARG A 11 -71.48 -22.83 43.70
N ASP A 12 -72.31 -21.81 43.92
CA ASP A 12 -73.43 -21.44 43.04
C ASP A 12 -72.97 -20.62 41.81
N ASN A 13 -71.77 -20.02 41.84
CA ASN A 13 -71.16 -19.34 40.69
C ASN A 13 -70.10 -20.17 39.96
N TYR A 14 -69.95 -21.47 40.28
CA TYR A 14 -69.11 -22.37 39.49
C TYR A 14 -69.91 -22.87 38.28
N VAL A 15 -70.04 -22.02 37.27
CA VAL A 15 -70.45 -22.48 35.94
C VAL A 15 -69.31 -23.36 35.44
N SER A 16 -69.56 -24.67 35.34
CA SER A 16 -68.65 -25.59 34.66
C SER A 16 -68.28 -24.95 33.31
N PRO A 17 -66.99 -24.78 33.01
CA PRO A 17 -66.61 -24.16 31.75
C PRO A 17 -67.22 -24.98 30.62
N ASP A 18 -67.89 -24.29 29.70
CA ASP A 18 -68.51 -24.89 28.52
C ASP A 18 -67.42 -25.73 27.82
N GLU A 19 -67.69 -27.02 27.58
CA GLU A 19 -66.68 -28.00 27.12
C GLU A 19 -65.96 -27.50 25.84
N LYS A 20 -66.70 -26.75 25.01
CA LYS A 20 -66.20 -26.05 23.81
C LYS A 20 -65.16 -24.97 24.07
N VAL A 21 -65.25 -24.25 25.20
CA VAL A 21 -64.30 -23.18 25.56
C VAL A 21 -63.00 -23.77 26.09
N VAL A 22 -63.09 -24.87 26.86
CA VAL A 22 -61.92 -25.64 27.30
C VAL A 22 -61.18 -26.23 26.11
N ASP A 23 -61.90 -26.82 25.16
CA ASP A 23 -61.34 -27.35 23.91
C ASP A 23 -60.69 -26.25 23.06
N ARG A 24 -61.32 -25.07 22.95
CA ARG A 24 -60.77 -23.94 22.20
C ARG A 24 -59.51 -23.36 22.83
N ALA A 25 -59.46 -23.26 24.16
CA ALA A 25 -58.28 -22.81 24.90
C ALA A 25 -57.13 -23.82 24.80
N ALA A 26 -57.44 -25.12 24.80
CA ALA A 26 -56.46 -26.18 24.58
C ALA A 26 -55.89 -26.13 23.15
N GLU A 27 -56.74 -25.87 22.14
CA GLU A 27 -56.33 -25.71 20.74
C GLU A 27 -55.40 -24.51 20.54
N LEU A 28 -55.72 -23.36 21.15
CA LEU A 28 -54.87 -22.16 21.11
C LEU A 28 -53.54 -22.36 21.84
N ARG A 29 -53.54 -23.03 23.00
CA ARG A 29 -52.28 -23.41 23.70
C ARG A 29 -51.39 -24.32 22.86
N ALA A 30 -51.98 -25.24 22.09
CA ALA A 30 -51.22 -26.10 21.19
C ALA A 30 -50.63 -25.28 20.02
N LYS A 31 -51.41 -24.38 19.42
CA LYS A 31 -50.93 -23.47 18.35
C LYS A 31 -49.85 -22.52 18.83
N LEU A 32 -50.01 -21.94 20.02
CA LEU A 32 -49.02 -21.05 20.63
C LEU A 32 -47.69 -21.77 20.85
N ARG A 33 -47.72 -22.95 21.50
CA ARG A 33 -46.50 -23.77 21.69
C ARG A 33 -45.81 -24.11 20.37
N ASN A 34 -46.57 -24.46 19.34
CA ASN A 34 -46.01 -24.77 18.03
C ASN A 34 -45.37 -23.53 17.37
N SER A 35 -46.01 -22.36 17.48
CA SER A 35 -45.49 -21.10 16.94
C SER A 35 -44.22 -20.65 17.69
N GLU A 36 -44.21 -20.74 19.02
CA GLU A 36 -43.03 -20.48 19.86
C GLU A 36 -41.88 -21.43 19.56
N ALA A 37 -42.16 -22.72 19.37
CA ALA A 37 -41.14 -23.70 19.00
C ALA A 37 -40.52 -23.38 17.63
N SER A 38 -41.34 -23.03 16.63
CA SER A 38 -40.87 -22.63 15.30
C SER A 38 -40.04 -21.35 15.36
N ARG A 39 -40.48 -20.36 16.14
CA ARG A 39 -39.77 -19.10 16.35
C ARG A 39 -38.41 -19.32 17.02
N ASN A 40 -38.36 -20.11 18.08
CA ASN A 40 -37.10 -20.42 18.78
C ASN A 40 -36.15 -21.18 17.86
N LYS A 41 -36.65 -22.16 17.09
CA LYS A 41 -35.85 -22.87 16.09
C LYS A 41 -35.27 -21.93 15.02
N ALA A 42 -36.07 -21.01 14.50
CA ALA A 42 -35.61 -20.01 13.53
C ALA A 42 -34.55 -19.07 14.13
N LYS A 43 -34.72 -18.67 15.39
CA LYS A 43 -33.77 -17.82 16.11
C LYS A 43 -32.45 -18.53 16.39
N ASP A 44 -32.49 -19.78 16.86
CA ASP A 44 -31.31 -20.59 17.10
C ASP A 44 -30.55 -20.84 15.80
N ARG A 45 -31.26 -21.15 14.71
CA ARG A 45 -30.68 -21.31 13.38
C ARG A 45 -30.02 -20.02 12.87
N LEU A 46 -30.64 -18.87 13.10
CA LEU A 46 -30.08 -17.58 12.73
C LEU A 46 -28.78 -17.29 13.47
N VAL A 47 -28.73 -17.58 14.79
CA VAL A 47 -27.51 -17.39 15.59
C VAL A 47 -26.40 -18.33 15.12
N GLU A 48 -26.72 -19.60 14.85
CA GLU A 48 -25.78 -20.58 14.30
C GLU A 48 -25.19 -20.12 12.97
N LEU A 49 -26.04 -19.69 12.03
CA LEU A 49 -25.62 -19.22 10.70
C LEU A 49 -24.75 -17.96 10.79
N LYS A 50 -25.08 -17.02 11.67
CA LYS A 50 -24.27 -15.79 11.88
C LYS A 50 -22.88 -16.12 12.42
N LEU A 51 -22.77 -17.08 13.33
CA LEU A 51 -21.46 -17.56 13.82
C LEU A 51 -20.65 -18.22 12.69
N GLN A 52 -21.27 -19.14 11.94
CA GLN A 52 -20.64 -19.79 10.79
C GLN A 52 -20.21 -18.80 9.69
N GLN A 53 -20.99 -17.74 9.48
CA GLN A 53 -20.68 -16.68 8.53
C GLN A 53 -19.42 -15.90 8.97
N GLN A 54 -19.31 -15.58 10.26
CA GLN A 54 -18.14 -14.90 10.81
C GLN A 54 -16.88 -15.77 10.66
N ASP A 55 -16.96 -17.05 10.99
CA ASP A 55 -15.84 -18.00 10.80
C ASP A 55 -15.44 -18.12 9.32
N SER A 56 -16.44 -18.20 8.42
CA SER A 56 -16.19 -18.27 6.98
C SER A 56 -15.50 -17.01 6.44
N ARG A 57 -15.81 -15.83 7.00
CA ARG A 57 -15.16 -14.56 6.64
C ARG A 57 -13.69 -14.57 7.03
N LEU A 58 -13.37 -14.99 8.27
CA LEU A 58 -11.99 -15.11 8.74
C LEU A 58 -11.20 -16.11 7.90
N PHE A 59 -11.83 -17.24 7.54
CA PHE A 59 -11.21 -18.24 6.68
C PHE A 59 -10.89 -17.69 5.27
N LEU A 60 -11.82 -16.95 4.66
CA LEU A 60 -11.59 -16.30 3.36
C LEU A 60 -10.47 -15.25 3.40
N GLU A 61 -10.38 -14.47 4.48
CA GLU A 61 -9.29 -13.50 4.67
C GLU A 61 -7.94 -14.20 4.74
N GLU A 62 -7.85 -15.31 5.48
CA GLU A 62 -6.63 -16.11 5.57
C GLU A 62 -6.25 -16.75 4.21
N LEU A 63 -7.22 -17.27 3.45
CA LEU A 63 -6.96 -17.79 2.10
C LEU A 63 -6.40 -16.70 1.16
N LYS A 64 -7.00 -15.50 1.18
CA LYS A 64 -6.49 -14.35 0.38
C LYS A 64 -5.08 -13.96 0.79
N ARG A 65 -4.79 -13.96 2.10
CA ARG A 65 -3.46 -13.67 2.63
C ARG A 65 -2.43 -14.69 2.15
N ARG A 66 -2.77 -15.99 2.13
CA ARG A 66 -1.90 -17.05 1.61
C ARG A 66 -1.62 -16.92 0.12
N VAL A 67 -2.63 -16.56 -0.67
CA VAL A 67 -2.43 -16.28 -2.11
C VAL A 67 -1.43 -15.13 -2.30
N LYS A 68 -1.60 -14.04 -1.55
CA LYS A 68 -0.68 -12.90 -1.58
C LYS A 68 0.75 -13.29 -1.20
N HIS A 69 0.93 -14.05 -0.13
CA HIS A 69 2.26 -14.53 0.28
C HIS A 69 2.94 -15.41 -0.78
N LEU A 70 2.16 -16.23 -1.50
CA LEU A 70 2.68 -17.03 -2.61
C LEU A 70 3.09 -16.16 -3.81
N GLU A 71 2.36 -15.09 -4.10
CA GLU A 71 2.72 -14.11 -5.13
C GLU A 71 4.00 -13.35 -4.76
N GLU A 72 4.09 -12.86 -3.52
CA GLU A 72 5.28 -12.17 -3.01
C GLU A 72 6.51 -13.09 -3.04
N SER A 73 6.34 -14.37 -2.67
CA SER A 73 7.40 -15.38 -2.75
C SER A 73 7.84 -15.66 -4.19
N GLN A 74 6.91 -15.67 -5.14
CA GLN A 74 7.22 -15.84 -6.57
C GLN A 74 8.02 -14.64 -7.09
N VAL A 75 7.59 -13.41 -6.81
CA VAL A 75 8.29 -12.18 -7.22
C VAL A 75 9.69 -12.10 -6.60
N ALA A 76 9.81 -12.39 -5.30
CA ALA A 76 11.10 -12.42 -4.64
C ALA A 76 12.05 -13.42 -5.32
N ARG A 77 11.53 -14.58 -5.73
CA ARG A 77 12.33 -15.57 -6.46
C ARG A 77 12.74 -15.09 -7.84
N GLU A 78 11.84 -14.48 -8.63
CA GLU A 78 12.15 -13.93 -9.95
C GLU A 78 13.25 -12.85 -9.86
N ILE A 79 13.22 -12.01 -8.84
CA ILE A 79 14.25 -10.99 -8.59
C ILE A 79 15.59 -11.65 -8.22
N LEU A 80 15.58 -12.65 -7.34
CA LEU A 80 16.80 -13.32 -6.87
C LEU A 80 17.42 -14.25 -7.92
N ASP A 81 16.62 -14.85 -8.81
CA ASP A 81 17.08 -15.72 -9.90
C ASP A 81 17.86 -14.93 -10.97
N GLY A 82 17.57 -13.63 -11.09
CA GLY A 82 18.30 -12.71 -11.98
C GLY A 82 19.59 -12.12 -11.39
N LEU A 83 19.96 -12.46 -10.15
CA LEU A 83 21.18 -11.94 -9.53
C LEU A 83 22.40 -12.76 -9.93
N GLU A 84 23.15 -12.25 -10.90
CA GLU A 84 24.48 -12.74 -11.23
C GLU A 84 25.53 -12.09 -10.31
N PHE A 85 26.23 -12.92 -9.54
CA PHE A 85 27.31 -12.46 -8.66
C PHE A 85 28.65 -12.67 -9.35
N SER A 86 29.32 -11.58 -9.72
CA SER A 86 30.72 -11.61 -10.18
C SER A 86 31.71 -11.84 -9.03
N VAL A 87 31.31 -11.48 -7.82
CA VAL A 87 32.14 -11.51 -6.61
C VAL A 87 31.36 -12.08 -5.43
N CYS A 88 31.99 -12.93 -4.64
CA CYS A 88 31.38 -13.54 -3.46
C CYS A 88 31.08 -12.48 -2.39
N PRO A 89 29.82 -12.31 -1.93
CA PRO A 89 29.46 -11.28 -0.95
C PRO A 89 30.03 -11.55 0.46
N ALA A 90 30.54 -12.76 0.74
CA ALA A 90 31.10 -13.11 2.05
C ALA A 90 32.62 -12.86 2.13
N CYS A 91 33.37 -13.17 1.07
CA CYS A 91 34.84 -13.11 1.09
C CYS A 91 35.44 -12.19 0.02
N LEU A 92 34.61 -11.56 -0.80
CA LEU A 92 34.99 -10.64 -1.89
C LEU A 92 35.91 -11.25 -2.96
N SER A 93 35.97 -12.58 -3.05
CA SER A 93 36.72 -13.28 -4.08
C SER A 93 35.91 -13.38 -5.36
N GLU A 94 36.58 -13.31 -6.52
CA GLU A 94 35.96 -13.51 -7.83
C GLU A 94 35.38 -14.92 -7.93
N ILE A 95 34.18 -15.01 -8.50
CA ILE A 95 33.51 -16.30 -8.76
C ILE A 95 33.76 -16.67 -10.21
N ASP A 96 34.48 -17.77 -10.45
CA ASP A 96 34.74 -18.27 -11.81
C ASP A 96 33.42 -18.58 -12.54
N GLY A 97 33.26 -17.99 -13.73
CA GLY A 97 32.03 -18.00 -14.53
C GLY A 97 31.69 -19.32 -15.23
N VAL A 98 31.74 -20.46 -14.54
CA VAL A 98 31.42 -21.76 -15.15
C VAL A 98 30.48 -22.58 -14.27
N ALA A 99 29.18 -22.35 -14.43
CA ALA A 99 28.15 -23.40 -14.36
C ALA A 99 26.81 -22.85 -14.85
N ARG A 100 26.49 -23.00 -16.13
CA ARG A 100 25.10 -22.83 -16.59
C ARG A 100 24.32 -24.11 -16.30
N GLY A 101 23.24 -24.00 -15.51
CA GLY A 101 22.05 -24.83 -15.66
C GLY A 101 21.72 -25.84 -14.57
N GLU A 102 22.70 -26.48 -13.91
CA GLU A 102 22.39 -27.58 -12.96
C GLU A 102 22.90 -27.37 -11.53
N HIS A 103 23.68 -26.32 -11.25
CA HIS A 103 24.29 -26.08 -9.93
C HIS A 103 24.22 -24.59 -9.56
N CYS A 104 24.09 -24.27 -8.27
CA CYS A 104 24.04 -22.90 -7.77
C CYS A 104 25.37 -22.17 -8.01
N HIS A 105 25.30 -20.94 -8.51
CA HIS A 105 26.48 -20.11 -8.83
C HIS A 105 27.39 -19.79 -7.64
N LEU A 106 26.87 -19.72 -6.41
CA LEU A 106 27.69 -19.46 -5.21
C LEU A 106 28.14 -20.73 -4.50
N CYS A 107 27.20 -21.58 -4.10
CA CYS A 107 27.51 -22.73 -3.24
C CYS A 107 27.77 -24.03 -4.02
N LYS A 108 27.69 -24.00 -5.36
CA LYS A 108 27.92 -25.13 -6.29
C LYS A 108 27.07 -26.38 -6.03
N HIS A 109 26.06 -26.30 -5.18
CA HIS A 109 25.13 -27.40 -4.95
C HIS A 109 24.19 -27.58 -6.15
N ALA A 110 23.82 -28.82 -6.44
CA ALA A 110 22.88 -29.12 -7.52
C ALA A 110 21.54 -28.40 -7.29
N LEU A 111 21.06 -27.68 -8.30
CA LEU A 111 19.74 -27.08 -8.27
C LEU A 111 18.69 -28.20 -8.39
N PRO A 112 17.59 -28.15 -7.60
CA PRO A 112 16.56 -29.17 -7.67
C PRO A 112 15.94 -29.21 -9.08
N LYS A 113 16.00 -30.38 -9.74
CA LYS A 113 15.41 -30.64 -11.08
C LYS A 113 13.88 -30.56 -11.13
N GLN A 114 13.22 -30.30 -10.00
CA GLN A 114 11.76 -30.19 -9.96
C GLN A 114 11.29 -28.81 -10.40
N ASP A 115 10.31 -28.83 -11.30
CA ASP A 115 9.50 -27.69 -11.74
C ASP A 115 8.73 -27.13 -10.54
N THR A 116 9.43 -26.36 -9.71
CA THR A 116 8.88 -25.66 -8.54
C THR A 116 7.82 -24.63 -8.94
N SER A 117 7.89 -24.16 -10.19
CA SER A 117 6.83 -23.43 -10.91
C SER A 117 5.52 -24.22 -10.95
N SER A 118 5.55 -25.52 -11.25
CA SER A 118 4.34 -26.36 -11.34
C SER A 118 3.70 -26.60 -9.97
N ASN A 119 4.51 -26.74 -8.90
CA ASN A 119 4.02 -26.89 -7.54
C ASN A 119 3.35 -25.60 -7.02
N LEU A 120 3.96 -24.44 -7.29
CA LEU A 120 3.38 -23.13 -6.95
C LEU A 120 2.06 -22.89 -7.69
N LEU A 121 2.02 -23.22 -8.99
CA LEU A 121 0.80 -23.09 -9.79
C LEU A 121 -0.32 -24.02 -9.28
N ARG A 122 0.03 -25.25 -8.88
CA ARG A 122 -0.92 -26.18 -8.25
C ARG A 122 -1.50 -25.62 -6.94
N MET A 123 -0.64 -25.09 -6.07
CA MET A 123 -1.07 -24.47 -4.80
C MET A 123 -1.95 -23.25 -5.04
N LYS A 124 -1.61 -22.39 -6.01
CA LYS A 124 -2.44 -21.23 -6.39
C LYS A 124 -3.82 -21.67 -6.90
N ASN A 125 -3.87 -22.68 -7.77
CA ASN A 125 -5.14 -23.22 -8.27
C ASN A 125 -5.99 -23.83 -7.15
N GLU A 126 -5.39 -24.57 -6.23
CA GLU A 126 -6.09 -25.15 -5.09
C GLU A 126 -6.68 -24.07 -4.18
N LEU A 127 -5.90 -23.04 -3.83
CA LEU A 127 -6.39 -21.91 -3.04
C LEU A 127 -7.49 -21.11 -3.77
N ALA A 128 -7.39 -20.96 -5.09
CA ALA A 128 -8.42 -20.30 -5.90
C ALA A 128 -9.73 -21.09 -5.90
N ILE A 129 -9.67 -22.43 -6.01
CA ILE A 129 -10.83 -23.31 -5.88
C ILE A 129 -11.45 -23.18 -4.49
N GLN A 130 -10.66 -23.28 -3.42
CA GLN A 130 -11.12 -23.16 -2.04
C GLN A 130 -11.77 -21.79 -1.76
N THR A 131 -11.19 -20.72 -2.33
CA THR A 131 -11.74 -19.35 -2.21
C THR A 131 -13.10 -19.25 -2.89
N LYS A 132 -13.23 -19.82 -4.10
CA LYS A 132 -14.48 -19.82 -4.86
C LYS A 132 -15.57 -20.61 -4.15
N GLU A 133 -15.25 -21.80 -3.64
CA GLU A 133 -16.18 -22.66 -2.90
C GLU A 133 -16.63 -22.00 -1.60
N SER A 134 -15.69 -21.47 -0.83
CA SER A 134 -15.99 -20.77 0.44
C SER A 134 -16.85 -19.51 0.21
N SER A 135 -16.60 -18.77 -0.87
CA SER A 135 -17.41 -17.59 -1.24
C SER A 135 -18.83 -17.99 -1.64
N HIS A 136 -18.99 -19.09 -2.39
CA HIS A 136 -20.30 -19.62 -2.75
C HIS A 136 -21.09 -20.08 -1.51
N LEU A 137 -20.44 -20.78 -0.57
CA LEU A 137 -21.05 -21.17 0.70
C LEU A 137 -21.48 -19.94 1.52
N MET A 138 -20.68 -18.87 1.54
CA MET A 138 -21.09 -17.61 2.17
C MET A 138 -22.33 -17.01 1.52
N SER A 139 -22.40 -16.95 0.18
CA SER A 139 -23.61 -16.42 -0.49
C SER A 139 -24.88 -17.23 -0.19
N SER A 140 -24.75 -18.56 -0.06
CA SER A 140 -25.88 -19.41 0.33
C SER A 140 -26.34 -19.15 1.77
N ARG A 141 -25.39 -18.95 2.69
CA ARG A 141 -25.69 -18.59 4.09
C ARG A 141 -26.32 -17.20 4.19
N ASP A 142 -25.84 -16.23 3.41
CA ASP A 142 -26.41 -14.88 3.36
C ASP A 142 -27.87 -14.91 2.88
N ALA A 143 -28.18 -15.75 1.89
CA ALA A 143 -29.55 -15.96 1.44
C ALA A 143 -30.43 -16.57 2.54
N GLU A 144 -29.97 -17.62 3.23
CA GLU A 144 -30.71 -18.27 4.33
C GLU A 144 -30.92 -17.32 5.53
N ILE A 145 -29.91 -16.52 5.88
CA ILE A 145 -30.03 -15.46 6.90
C ILE A 145 -31.09 -14.45 6.47
N GLY A 146 -31.08 -14.01 5.21
CA GLY A 146 -32.06 -13.07 4.67
C GLY A 146 -33.49 -13.61 4.66
N GLU A 147 -33.68 -14.92 4.48
CA GLU A 147 -34.99 -15.58 4.62
C GLU A 147 -35.46 -15.61 6.08
N LEU A 148 -34.58 -16.03 7.00
CA LEU A 148 -34.88 -16.09 8.43
C LEU A 148 -35.18 -14.71 9.04
N ASP A 149 -34.45 -13.67 8.63
CA ASP A 149 -34.69 -12.28 9.07
C ASP A 149 -36.05 -11.74 8.58
N ARG A 150 -36.62 -12.29 7.50
CA ARG A 150 -38.00 -11.97 7.04
C ARG A 150 -39.06 -12.84 7.73
N GLU A 151 -38.72 -14.08 8.06
CA GLU A 151 -39.64 -15.03 8.70
C GLU A 151 -39.84 -14.75 10.19
N LEU A 152 -38.78 -14.39 10.92
CA LEU A 152 -38.84 -14.11 12.36
C LEU A 152 -39.86 -13.03 12.75
N PRO A 153 -39.95 -11.86 12.06
CA PRO A 153 -40.99 -10.88 12.35
C PRO A 153 -42.42 -11.40 12.16
N ARG A 154 -42.63 -12.31 11.19
CA ARG A 154 -43.93 -12.96 10.98
C ARG A 154 -44.27 -13.95 12.08
N LEU A 155 -43.29 -14.73 12.54
CA LEU A 155 -43.48 -15.64 13.67
C LEU A 155 -43.70 -14.87 14.98
N ASP A 156 -42.98 -13.77 15.21
CA ASP A 156 -43.18 -12.88 16.36
C ASP A 156 -44.59 -12.28 16.40
N SER A 157 -45.11 -11.81 15.26
CA SER A 157 -46.46 -11.25 15.19
C SER A 157 -47.53 -12.32 15.41
N GLU A 158 -47.33 -13.53 14.88
CA GLU A 158 -48.25 -14.65 15.06
C GLU A 158 -48.27 -15.16 16.50
N VAL A 159 -47.12 -15.25 17.17
CA VAL A 159 -47.04 -15.58 18.60
C VAL A 159 -47.81 -14.53 19.42
N LYS A 160 -47.56 -13.23 19.20
CA LYS A 160 -48.30 -12.15 19.88
C LYS A 160 -49.81 -12.22 19.65
N ARG A 161 -50.25 -12.53 18.43
CA ARG A 161 -51.67 -12.69 18.09
C ARG A 161 -52.29 -13.86 18.86
N LEU A 162 -51.63 -15.02 18.86
CA LEU A 162 -52.10 -16.22 19.55
C LEU A 162 -52.09 -16.05 21.07
N GLU A 163 -51.11 -15.34 21.64
CA GLU A 163 -51.11 -14.96 23.06
C GLU A 163 -52.31 -14.09 23.40
N SER A 164 -52.58 -13.04 22.60
CA SER A 164 -53.72 -12.16 22.82
C SER A 164 -55.06 -12.90 22.72
N GLU A 165 -55.21 -13.80 21.74
CA GLU A 165 -56.42 -14.63 21.60
C GLU A 165 -56.57 -15.61 22.77
N TYR A 166 -55.48 -16.25 23.19
CA TYR A 166 -55.48 -17.16 24.33
C TYR A 166 -55.89 -16.46 25.63
N LEU A 167 -55.35 -15.27 25.90
CA LEU A 167 -55.70 -14.46 27.06
C LEU A 167 -57.20 -14.06 27.02
N SER A 168 -57.70 -13.61 25.88
CA SER A 168 -59.11 -13.19 25.75
C SER A 168 -60.14 -14.29 26.09
N ILE A 169 -59.79 -15.56 25.84
CA ILE A 169 -60.65 -16.71 26.15
C ILE A 169 -60.46 -17.18 27.58
N ALA A 170 -59.21 -17.20 28.07
CA ALA A 170 -58.88 -17.59 29.44
C ALA A 170 -59.47 -16.64 30.49
N PHE A 171 -59.70 -15.36 30.13
CA PHE A 171 -60.23 -14.31 31.01
C PHE A 171 -61.71 -13.96 30.72
N SER A 172 -62.46 -14.82 30.02
CA SER A 172 -63.88 -14.58 29.63
C SER A 172 -64.89 -14.51 30.79
N TRP A 173 -64.44 -14.51 32.04
CA TRP A 173 -65.23 -14.24 33.23
C TRP A 173 -64.60 -13.04 33.93
N SER A 174 -65.21 -11.85 33.85
CA SER A 174 -64.60 -10.64 34.43
C SER A 174 -65.49 -9.96 35.46
N THR A 175 -64.90 -9.80 36.65
CA THR A 175 -65.30 -8.92 37.74
C THR A 175 -64.63 -7.55 37.58
N GLU A 176 -65.13 -6.51 38.26
CA GLU A 176 -64.61 -5.12 38.16
C GLU A 176 -63.11 -4.99 38.48
N ALA A 177 -62.57 -5.88 39.33
CA ALA A 177 -61.14 -5.95 39.63
C ALA A 177 -60.29 -6.46 38.45
N GLU A 178 -60.84 -7.29 37.57
CA GLU A 178 -60.12 -7.84 36.41
C GLU A 178 -60.00 -6.83 35.27
N LEU A 179 -61.00 -5.95 35.07
CA LEU A 179 -60.89 -4.82 34.14
C LEU A 179 -59.76 -3.86 34.54
N ALA A 180 -59.62 -3.58 35.84
CA ALA A 180 -58.51 -2.76 36.35
C ALA A 180 -57.14 -3.43 36.15
N ILE A 181 -57.07 -4.76 36.27
CA ILE A 181 -55.85 -5.54 35.99
C ILE A 181 -55.54 -5.53 34.49
N GLU A 182 -56.54 -5.61 33.61
CA GLU A 182 -56.36 -5.60 32.16
C GLU A 182 -55.84 -4.24 31.65
N ASP A 183 -56.37 -3.14 32.17
CA ASP A 183 -55.86 -1.80 31.88
C ASP A 183 -54.44 -1.60 32.43
N ALA A 184 -54.15 -2.10 33.64
CA ALA A 184 -52.80 -2.09 34.18
C ALA A 184 -51.83 -2.92 33.32
N ALA A 185 -52.24 -4.09 32.84
CA ALA A 185 -51.44 -4.95 31.98
C ALA A 185 -51.17 -4.31 30.60
N ARG A 186 -52.17 -3.64 30.00
CA ARG A 186 -51.98 -2.85 28.77
C ARG A 186 -50.99 -1.71 28.98
N ASN A 187 -51.12 -0.99 30.09
CA ASN A 187 -50.22 0.11 30.42
C ASN A 187 -48.78 -0.40 30.60
N VAL A 188 -48.59 -1.51 31.34
CA VAL A 188 -47.28 -2.16 31.47
C VAL A 188 -46.72 -2.57 30.11
N GLY A 189 -47.55 -3.14 29.22
CA GLY A 189 -47.16 -3.48 27.85
C GLY A 189 -46.66 -2.28 27.05
N SER A 190 -47.42 -1.17 27.07
CA SER A 190 -47.03 0.07 26.37
C SER A 190 -45.75 0.68 26.93
N LEU A 191 -45.55 0.65 28.25
CA LEU A 191 -44.35 1.16 28.90
C LEU A 191 -43.14 0.27 28.61
N THR A 192 -43.35 -1.05 28.53
CA THR A 192 -42.30 -2.01 28.17
C THR A 192 -41.84 -1.82 26.73
N GLU A 193 -42.77 -1.62 25.79
CA GLU A 193 -42.44 -1.32 24.40
C GLU A 193 -41.71 0.02 24.26
N ALA A 194 -42.19 1.06 24.96
CA ALA A 194 -41.53 2.37 25.00
C ALA A 194 -40.11 2.29 25.58
N LEU A 195 -39.90 1.51 26.64
CA LEU A 195 -38.59 1.29 27.23
C LEU A 195 -37.65 0.57 26.26
N LYS A 196 -38.15 -0.43 25.54
CA LYS A 196 -37.38 -1.15 24.53
C LYS A 196 -36.95 -0.24 23.39
N GLN A 197 -37.87 0.59 22.86
CA GLN A 197 -37.55 1.59 21.83
C GLN A 197 -36.52 2.61 22.33
N ALA A 198 -36.65 3.08 23.58
CA ALA A 198 -35.69 4.02 24.16
C ALA A 198 -34.28 3.40 24.28
N HIS A 199 -34.18 2.13 24.67
CA HIS A 199 -32.90 1.41 24.73
C HIS A 199 -32.27 1.23 23.35
N GLU A 200 -33.06 0.88 22.33
CA GLU A 200 -32.58 0.76 20.94
C GLU A 200 -32.08 2.11 20.40
N GLN A 201 -32.81 3.20 20.66
CA GLN A 201 -32.41 4.56 20.27
C GLN A 201 -31.13 5.00 21.00
N GLN A 202 -30.99 4.67 22.28
CA GLN A 202 -29.78 4.98 23.04
C GLN A 202 -28.55 4.24 22.49
N ALA A 203 -28.70 2.95 22.15
CA ALA A 203 -27.62 2.17 21.55
C ALA A 203 -27.20 2.76 20.19
N LEU A 204 -28.17 3.15 19.36
CA LEU A 204 -27.92 3.81 18.08
C LEU A 204 -27.19 5.16 18.27
N ALA A 205 -27.65 5.99 19.21
CA ALA A 205 -27.03 7.28 19.51
C ALA A 205 -25.58 7.11 19.99
N GLY A 206 -25.30 6.09 20.81
CA GLY A 206 -23.95 5.74 21.24
C GLY A 206 -23.04 5.37 20.07
N ALA A 207 -23.51 4.53 19.15
CA ALA A 207 -22.77 4.16 17.94
C ALA A 207 -22.50 5.38 17.03
N VAL A 208 -23.50 6.23 16.82
CA VAL A 208 -23.35 7.47 16.03
C VAL A 208 -22.33 8.40 16.66
N THR A 209 -22.36 8.58 17.97
CA THR A 209 -21.41 9.45 18.69
C THR A 209 -19.97 8.93 18.58
N ALA A 210 -19.78 7.61 18.70
CA ALA A 210 -18.47 6.99 18.54
C ALA A 210 -17.92 7.19 17.12
N LEU A 211 -18.76 6.99 16.09
CA LEU A 211 -18.39 7.22 14.69
C LEU A 211 -18.08 8.69 14.40
N GLN A 212 -18.84 9.62 14.99
CA GLN A 212 -18.57 11.06 14.87
C GLN A 212 -17.21 11.42 15.47
N LYS A 213 -16.90 10.89 16.66
CA LYS A 213 -15.60 11.11 17.31
C LYS A 213 -14.44 10.59 16.44
N GLN A 214 -14.56 9.37 15.90
CA GLN A 214 -13.55 8.80 15.00
C GLN A 214 -13.38 9.64 13.73
N ARG A 215 -14.49 10.10 13.12
CA ARG A 215 -14.45 10.99 11.96
C ARG A 215 -13.69 12.28 12.29
N ASP A 216 -13.96 12.89 13.44
CA ASP A 216 -13.36 14.17 13.82
C ASP A 216 -11.86 14.03 14.11
N GLU A 217 -11.46 12.93 14.75
CA GLU A 217 -10.05 12.57 14.96
C GLU A 217 -9.31 12.41 13.61
N LEU A 218 -9.87 11.62 12.70
CA LEU A 218 -9.29 11.40 11.37
C LEU A 218 -9.25 12.69 10.53
N ALA A 219 -10.28 13.53 10.61
CA ALA A 219 -10.31 14.81 9.91
C ALA A 219 -9.23 15.78 10.42
N SER A 220 -9.00 15.80 11.74
CA SER A 220 -7.94 16.59 12.35
C SER A 220 -6.54 16.09 11.94
N GLU A 221 -6.36 14.77 11.90
CA GLU A 221 -5.11 14.17 11.44
C GLU A 221 -4.86 14.50 9.96
N GLN A 222 -5.87 14.35 9.11
CA GLN A 222 -5.79 14.70 7.68
C GLN A 222 -5.41 16.17 7.48
N ALA A 223 -6.05 17.08 8.22
CA ALA A 223 -5.72 18.51 8.15
C ALA A 223 -4.26 18.77 8.53
N THR A 224 -3.77 18.11 9.58
CA THR A 224 -2.38 18.23 10.04
C THR A 224 -1.40 17.70 8.99
N LEU A 225 -1.67 16.52 8.43
CA LEU A 225 -0.83 15.90 7.41
C LEU A 225 -0.78 16.75 6.13
N ASN A 226 -1.90 17.34 5.70
CA ASN A 226 -1.93 18.22 4.53
C ASN A 226 -1.04 19.45 4.72
N VAL A 227 -1.08 20.09 5.89
CA VAL A 227 -0.20 21.23 6.21
C VAL A 227 1.28 20.82 6.14
N VAL A 228 1.63 19.63 6.64
CA VAL A 228 3.01 19.11 6.56
C VAL A 228 3.42 18.84 5.10
N ILE A 229 2.53 18.25 4.31
CA ILE A 229 2.78 17.99 2.88
C ILE A 229 3.03 19.30 2.14
N ASP A 230 2.19 20.31 2.35
CA ASP A 230 2.32 21.61 1.70
C ASP A 230 3.64 22.30 2.05
N ASP A 231 4.04 22.27 3.32
CA ASP A 231 5.34 22.80 3.77
C ASP A 231 6.52 22.02 3.14
N LEU A 232 6.45 20.69 3.09
CA LEU A 232 7.50 19.86 2.48
C LEU A 232 7.61 20.13 0.97
N LEU A 233 6.49 20.25 0.25
CA LEU A 233 6.47 20.59 -1.17
C LEU A 233 7.06 21.98 -1.42
N ALA A 234 6.68 22.97 -0.61
CA ALA A 234 7.22 24.33 -0.71
C ALA A 234 8.73 24.37 -0.45
N ARG A 235 9.23 23.61 0.54
CA ARG A 235 10.67 23.47 0.82
C ARG A 235 11.39 22.78 -0.33
N GLN A 236 10.82 21.72 -0.88
CA GLN A 236 11.38 21.01 -2.02
C GLN A 236 11.51 21.92 -3.24
N GLU A 237 10.48 22.72 -3.54
CA GLU A 237 10.50 23.62 -4.69
C GLU A 237 11.52 24.74 -4.53
N LYS A 238 11.54 25.41 -3.36
CA LYS A 238 12.57 26.40 -3.03
C LYS A 238 13.98 25.82 -3.18
N ARG A 239 14.15 24.57 -2.75
CA ARG A 239 15.43 23.86 -2.83
C ARG A 239 15.83 23.57 -4.27
N LYS A 240 14.90 23.10 -5.11
CA LYS A 240 15.15 22.87 -6.54
C LYS A 240 15.61 24.15 -7.22
N ILE A 241 14.91 25.26 -6.99
CA ILE A 241 15.26 26.57 -7.56
C ILE A 241 16.65 27.01 -7.10
N ALA A 242 16.95 26.90 -5.80
CA ALA A 242 18.25 27.30 -5.25
C ALA A 242 19.41 26.47 -5.83
N VAL A 243 19.25 25.14 -5.92
CA VAL A 243 20.27 24.26 -6.49
C VAL A 243 20.42 24.48 -8.00
N ALA A 244 19.31 24.69 -8.72
CA ALA A 244 19.34 24.96 -10.16
C ALA A 244 20.09 26.26 -10.47
N SER A 245 19.80 27.33 -9.73
CA SER A 245 20.52 28.61 -9.84
C SER A 245 22.02 28.45 -9.53
N ALA A 246 22.37 27.68 -8.51
CA ALA A 246 23.78 27.44 -8.18
C ALA A 246 24.52 26.67 -9.29
N ILE A 247 23.87 25.70 -9.94
CA ILE A 247 24.44 24.96 -11.08
C ILE A 247 24.56 25.87 -12.29
N GLU A 248 23.56 26.70 -12.56
CA GLU A 248 23.57 27.69 -13.64
C GLU A 248 24.74 28.67 -13.49
N ASP A 249 24.88 29.31 -12.31
CA ASP A 249 25.95 30.25 -12.03
C ASP A 249 27.33 29.61 -12.20
N GLU A 250 27.48 28.36 -11.72
CA GLU A 250 28.72 27.61 -11.82
C GLU A 250 29.04 27.25 -13.28
N LEU A 251 28.05 26.79 -14.05
CA LEU A 251 28.25 26.44 -15.44
C LEU A 251 28.55 27.68 -16.30
N ILE A 252 27.89 28.81 -16.05
CA ILE A 252 28.19 30.08 -16.74
C ILE A 252 29.65 30.49 -16.50
N ARG A 253 30.14 30.34 -15.26
CA ARG A 253 31.54 30.62 -14.92
C ARG A 253 32.49 29.70 -15.69
N LEU A 254 32.21 28.39 -15.69
CA LEU A 254 33.04 27.39 -16.35
C LEU A 254 33.08 27.55 -17.88
N LEU A 255 31.94 27.86 -18.51
CA LEU A 255 31.87 28.07 -19.97
C LEU A 255 32.76 29.22 -20.45
N LYS A 256 32.89 30.28 -19.63
CA LYS A 256 33.77 31.42 -19.93
C LYS A 256 35.25 31.11 -19.84
N LEU A 257 35.63 29.96 -19.25
CA LEU A 257 37.03 29.51 -19.18
C LEU A 257 37.48 28.75 -20.43
N ASP A 258 36.54 28.33 -21.29
CA ASP A 258 36.84 27.68 -22.57
C ASP A 258 37.53 28.65 -23.56
N LEU A 259 38.11 28.12 -24.62
CA LEU A 259 38.62 28.91 -25.73
C LEU A 259 37.49 29.70 -26.41
N PRO A 260 37.75 30.90 -26.95
CA PRO A 260 36.75 31.74 -27.62
C PRO A 260 36.37 31.19 -29.00
N ARG A 261 35.72 30.02 -29.02
CA ARG A 261 35.31 29.27 -30.22
C ARG A 261 33.79 29.28 -30.43
N GLN A 262 33.01 29.61 -29.40
CA GLN A 262 31.55 29.63 -29.40
C GLN A 262 31.07 30.93 -28.75
N GLU A 263 30.34 31.77 -29.49
CA GLU A 263 29.89 33.08 -29.00
C GLU A 263 29.01 32.97 -27.75
N GLU A 264 28.17 31.94 -27.71
CA GLU A 264 27.27 31.63 -26.60
C GLU A 264 28.03 31.29 -25.32
N PHE A 265 29.24 30.74 -25.41
CA PHE A 265 30.07 30.44 -24.24
C PHE A 265 30.82 31.66 -23.75
N ILE A 266 31.35 32.47 -24.69
CA ILE A 266 32.05 33.74 -24.38
C ILE A 266 31.11 34.71 -23.66
N HIS A 267 29.87 34.81 -24.14
CA HIS A 267 28.85 35.70 -23.60
C HIS A 267 27.76 34.94 -22.85
N ALA A 268 28.09 33.83 -22.19
CA ALA A 268 27.15 33.07 -21.37
C ALA A 268 26.54 33.97 -20.28
N ARG A 269 25.21 34.12 -20.31
CA ARG A 269 24.42 34.91 -19.36
C ARG A 269 23.36 34.08 -18.65
N GLU A 270 22.80 33.12 -19.37
CA GLU A 270 21.72 32.27 -18.88
C GLU A 270 21.97 30.84 -19.35
N VAL A 271 21.80 29.89 -18.43
CA VAL A 271 21.85 28.45 -18.72
C VAL A 271 20.62 27.79 -18.14
N ARG A 272 19.82 27.16 -19.01
CA ARG A 272 18.68 26.35 -18.60
C ARG A 272 18.95 24.89 -18.90
N PHE A 273 18.59 24.01 -18.00
CA PHE A 273 18.77 22.57 -18.21
C PHE A 273 17.55 21.79 -17.72
N GLU A 274 17.28 20.69 -18.41
CA GLU A 274 16.22 19.76 -18.10
C GLU A 274 16.78 18.35 -18.04
N PHE A 275 16.72 17.73 -16.86
CA PHE A 275 17.23 16.38 -16.64
C PHE A 275 16.42 15.32 -17.38
N ALA A 276 15.09 15.49 -17.48
CA ALA A 276 14.20 14.51 -18.11
C ALA A 276 14.49 14.35 -19.61
N ASP A 277 14.72 15.47 -20.30
CA ASP A 277 14.96 15.48 -21.74
C ASP A 277 16.45 15.52 -22.09
N ASN A 278 17.33 15.42 -21.08
CA ASN A 278 18.78 15.50 -21.20
C ASN A 278 19.25 16.70 -22.05
N ASN A 279 18.69 17.88 -21.75
CA ASN A 279 18.89 19.08 -22.56
C ASN A 279 19.51 20.20 -21.74
N VAL A 280 20.45 20.92 -22.36
CA VAL A 280 21.05 22.14 -21.83
C VAL A 280 20.96 23.22 -22.90
N LEU A 281 20.43 24.38 -22.54
CA LEU A 281 20.34 25.58 -23.36
C LEU A 281 21.27 26.63 -22.79
N VAL A 282 22.09 27.25 -23.65
CA VAL A 282 22.93 28.38 -23.29
C VAL A 282 22.43 29.59 -24.07
N ASN A 283 22.02 30.66 -23.38
CA ASN A 283 21.41 31.85 -23.98
C ASN A 283 20.23 31.54 -24.94
N GLY A 284 19.45 30.49 -24.66
CA GLY A 284 18.32 30.04 -25.49
C GLY A 284 18.70 29.19 -26.70
N VAL A 285 19.99 28.92 -26.94
CA VAL A 285 20.47 28.06 -28.01
C VAL A 285 20.67 26.64 -27.49
N ARG A 286 20.20 25.65 -28.26
CA ARG A 286 20.34 24.21 -27.96
C ARG A 286 21.31 23.49 -28.91
N ASN A 287 21.45 23.98 -30.14
CA ASN A 287 22.22 23.31 -31.18
C ASN A 287 23.65 23.87 -31.21
N PHE A 288 24.58 23.10 -30.67
CA PHE A 288 26.01 23.41 -30.69
C PHE A 288 26.73 22.52 -31.71
N SER A 289 27.93 22.93 -32.12
CA SER A 289 28.84 22.03 -32.85
C SER A 289 29.17 20.81 -31.98
N GLU A 290 29.51 19.67 -32.59
CA GLU A 290 29.88 18.45 -31.83
C GLU A 290 30.97 18.73 -30.79
N SER A 291 32.00 19.50 -31.16
CA SER A 291 33.08 19.86 -30.25
C SER A 291 32.60 20.72 -29.07
N SER A 292 31.70 21.68 -29.30
CA SER A 292 31.12 22.52 -28.24
C SER A 292 30.13 21.74 -27.36
N ALA A 293 29.39 20.78 -27.92
CA ALA A 293 28.50 19.90 -27.17
C ALA A 293 29.29 18.98 -26.21
N VAL A 294 30.43 18.45 -26.66
CA VAL A 294 31.35 17.66 -25.82
C VAL A 294 31.88 18.51 -24.66
N VAL A 295 32.34 19.74 -24.91
CA VAL A 295 32.81 20.63 -23.83
C VAL A 295 31.68 20.95 -22.86
N LEU A 296 30.50 21.34 -23.35
CA LEU A 296 29.33 21.65 -22.52
C LEU A 296 28.95 20.49 -21.61
N ARG A 297 28.93 19.25 -22.16
CA ARG A 297 28.64 18.04 -21.40
C ARG A 297 29.60 17.87 -20.24
N HIS A 298 30.90 17.98 -20.46
CA HIS A 298 31.90 17.78 -19.41
C HIS A 298 31.87 18.91 -18.36
N LEU A 299 31.73 20.16 -18.80
CA LEU A 299 31.62 21.30 -17.89
C LEU A 299 30.32 21.25 -17.06
N PHE A 300 29.22 20.71 -17.59
CA PHE A 300 28.00 20.50 -16.82
C PHE A 300 28.22 19.49 -15.67
N HIS A 301 28.90 18.37 -15.92
CA HIS A 301 29.24 17.40 -14.86
C HIS A 301 30.21 18.00 -13.84
N LEU A 302 31.16 18.83 -14.29
CA LEU A 302 32.07 19.54 -13.40
C LEU A 302 31.31 20.59 -12.55
N ALA A 303 30.33 21.29 -13.10
CA ALA A 303 29.47 22.21 -12.37
C ALA A 303 28.65 21.48 -11.29
N LEU A 304 28.07 20.32 -11.63
CA LEU A 304 27.37 19.47 -10.65
C LEU A 304 28.26 19.07 -9.48
N LEU A 305 29.51 18.68 -9.75
CA LEU A 305 30.49 18.40 -8.71
C LEU A 305 30.84 19.67 -7.91
N GLY A 306 31.11 20.78 -8.57
CA GLY A 306 31.47 22.06 -7.91
C GLY A 306 30.36 22.64 -7.03
N VAL A 307 29.09 22.38 -7.34
CA VAL A 307 27.98 22.74 -6.44
C VAL A 307 27.88 21.75 -5.27
N SER A 308 28.10 20.45 -5.50
CA SER A 308 28.03 19.43 -4.43
C SER A 308 29.17 19.54 -3.40
N THR A 309 30.26 20.23 -3.74
CA THR A 309 31.33 20.54 -2.78
C THR A 309 30.92 21.63 -1.80
N ARG A 310 30.11 22.61 -2.25
CA ARG A 310 29.62 23.73 -1.44
C ARG A 310 28.33 23.41 -0.70
N ASP A 311 27.49 22.56 -1.27
CA ASP A 311 26.19 22.23 -0.72
C ASP A 311 26.14 20.80 -0.15
N SER A 312 26.11 20.71 1.19
CA SER A 312 26.11 19.43 1.91
C SER A 312 24.82 18.63 1.78
N GLN A 313 23.70 19.23 1.33
CA GLN A 313 22.44 18.49 1.13
C GLN A 313 22.29 17.99 -0.31
N MET A 314 23.22 18.35 -1.21
CA MET A 314 23.26 17.81 -2.57
C MET A 314 23.81 16.38 -2.53
N ARG A 315 23.04 15.42 -3.06
CA ARG A 315 23.38 13.99 -3.05
C ARG A 315 24.08 13.54 -4.33
N VAL A 316 24.88 14.42 -4.92
CA VAL A 316 25.75 14.04 -6.04
C VAL A 316 27.04 13.45 -5.45
N PRO A 317 27.43 12.23 -5.83
CA PRO A 317 28.69 11.65 -5.39
C PRO A 317 29.84 12.61 -5.73
N ARG A 318 30.77 12.82 -4.79
CA ARG A 318 31.99 13.60 -5.02
C ARG A 318 33.03 12.77 -5.79
N PHE A 319 32.54 12.04 -6.78
CA PHE A 319 33.27 11.13 -7.63
C PHE A 319 32.67 11.25 -9.03
N ILE A 320 33.49 11.61 -10.01
CA ILE A 320 33.07 11.66 -11.42
C ILE A 320 34.08 10.93 -12.30
N MET A 321 33.57 10.19 -13.27
CA MET A 321 34.33 9.60 -14.36
C MET A 321 33.93 10.26 -15.67
N LEU A 322 34.87 10.87 -16.36
CA LEU A 322 34.66 11.59 -17.61
C LEU A 322 35.33 10.83 -18.75
N ASP A 323 34.53 10.18 -19.58
CA ASP A 323 35.01 9.49 -20.78
C ASP A 323 34.71 10.31 -22.04
N GLY A 324 35.56 10.17 -23.05
CA GLY A 324 35.37 10.86 -24.33
C GLY A 324 35.58 12.37 -24.25
N VAL A 325 36.54 12.86 -23.43
CA VAL A 325 36.88 14.30 -23.38
C VAL A 325 37.48 14.82 -24.70
N ASP A 326 37.92 13.92 -25.59
CA ASP A 326 38.50 14.22 -26.90
C ASP A 326 37.53 14.01 -28.08
N ASP A 327 36.29 13.62 -27.81
CA ASP A 327 35.31 13.25 -28.84
C ASP A 327 34.84 14.45 -29.68
N GLY A 328 34.04 14.19 -30.72
CA GLY A 328 33.36 15.24 -31.49
C GLY A 328 34.31 16.14 -32.28
N GLY A 329 35.48 15.61 -32.67
CA GLY A 329 36.48 16.33 -33.45
C GLY A 329 37.20 17.43 -32.66
N LEU A 330 37.32 17.30 -31.33
CA LEU A 330 37.93 18.31 -30.48
C LEU A 330 39.42 18.52 -30.85
N GLU A 331 39.76 19.77 -31.17
CA GLU A 331 41.14 20.18 -31.46
C GLU A 331 42.04 19.92 -30.24
N PRO A 332 43.31 19.50 -30.43
CA PRO A 332 44.21 19.20 -29.33
C PRO A 332 44.34 20.34 -28.31
N GLU A 333 44.39 21.59 -28.77
CA GLU A 333 44.48 22.76 -27.89
C GLU A 333 43.23 22.93 -27.01
N ARG A 334 42.02 22.72 -27.58
CA ARG A 334 40.76 22.84 -26.84
C ARG A 334 40.59 21.69 -25.85
N SER A 335 41.01 20.48 -26.21
CA SER A 335 41.05 19.35 -25.27
C SER A 335 41.99 19.62 -24.09
N ARG A 336 43.23 20.06 -24.35
CA ARG A 336 44.19 20.43 -23.29
C ARG A 336 43.65 21.54 -22.40
N ARG A 337 42.91 22.50 -22.98
CA ARG A 337 42.24 23.54 -22.21
C ARG A 337 41.17 22.97 -21.27
N LEU A 338 40.30 22.09 -21.77
CA LEU A 338 39.29 21.41 -20.95
C LEU A 338 39.93 20.61 -19.80
N GLN A 339 41.01 19.86 -20.08
CA GLN A 339 41.78 19.14 -19.05
C GLN A 339 42.36 20.08 -18.00
N SER A 340 42.84 21.26 -18.41
CA SER A 340 43.37 22.27 -17.48
C SER A 340 42.27 22.84 -16.59
N ILE A 341 41.10 23.16 -17.16
CA ILE A 341 39.94 23.60 -16.38
C ILE A 341 39.59 22.55 -15.32
N ILE A 342 39.48 21.27 -15.70
CA ILE A 342 39.15 20.18 -14.77
C ILE A 342 40.18 20.09 -13.63
N ALA A 343 41.48 20.16 -13.95
CA ALA A 343 42.55 20.09 -12.96
C ALA A 343 42.56 21.29 -12.01
N ASP A 344 42.39 22.50 -12.55
CA ASP A 344 42.39 23.75 -11.78
C ASP A 344 41.18 23.80 -10.83
N GLU A 345 40.01 23.36 -11.30
CA GLU A 345 38.79 23.27 -10.49
C GLU A 345 38.93 22.23 -9.37
N SER A 346 39.47 21.04 -9.69
CA SER A 346 39.75 20.01 -8.69
C SER A 346 40.69 20.52 -7.59
N ALA A 347 41.74 21.26 -7.95
CA ALA A 347 42.66 21.84 -6.98
C ALA A 347 42.03 22.92 -6.09
N SER A 348 40.93 23.54 -6.55
CA SER A 348 40.22 24.60 -5.80
C SER A 348 39.26 24.06 -4.74
N TYR A 349 38.80 22.81 -4.86
CA TYR A 349 37.79 22.26 -3.97
C TYR A 349 38.38 21.86 -2.61
N LEU A 350 37.76 22.35 -1.53
CA LEU A 350 38.20 22.09 -0.15
C LEU A 350 37.80 20.71 0.39
N VAL A 351 36.93 19.99 -0.31
CA VAL A 351 36.40 18.70 0.12
C VAL A 351 37.08 17.56 -0.59
N GLU A 352 37.16 16.40 0.06
CA GLU A 352 37.61 15.18 -0.58
C GLU A 352 36.69 14.83 -1.75
N HIS A 353 37.31 14.64 -2.91
CA HIS A 353 36.64 14.31 -4.16
C HIS A 353 37.62 13.58 -5.08
N GLN A 354 37.10 12.88 -6.08
CA GLN A 354 37.91 12.20 -7.09
C GLN A 354 37.34 12.44 -8.49
N ILE A 355 38.21 12.86 -9.40
CA ILE A 355 37.90 13.04 -10.81
C ILE A 355 38.82 12.10 -11.59
N ILE A 356 38.22 11.21 -12.39
CA ILE A 356 38.95 10.36 -13.33
C ILE A 356 38.49 10.76 -14.72
N PHE A 357 39.41 11.05 -15.63
CA PHE A 357 39.05 11.29 -17.02
C PHE A 357 40.00 10.57 -17.99
N ALA A 358 39.45 10.06 -19.09
CA ALA A 358 40.20 9.31 -20.09
C ALA A 358 40.48 10.21 -21.31
N THR A 359 41.76 10.41 -21.64
CA THR A 359 42.18 11.20 -22.80
C THR A 359 43.19 10.47 -23.67
N SER A 360 43.05 10.65 -24.98
CA SER A 360 44.00 10.23 -26.02
C SER A 360 45.10 11.26 -26.28
N LYS A 361 44.92 12.49 -25.80
CA LYS A 361 45.80 13.65 -26.02
C LYS A 361 46.16 14.29 -24.68
N PRO A 362 47.01 13.63 -23.85
CA PRO A 362 47.38 14.16 -22.54
C PRO A 362 48.04 15.55 -22.64
N ARG A 363 47.96 16.29 -21.53
CA ARG A 363 48.40 17.69 -21.41
C ARG A 363 49.89 17.95 -21.71
N GLY A 364 50.73 16.92 -21.85
CA GLY A 364 52.17 17.05 -22.14
C GLY A 364 52.57 16.53 -23.53
N ASP A 365 53.05 17.41 -24.41
CA ASP A 365 53.86 17.01 -25.57
C ASP A 365 55.35 16.72 -25.19
N ASP A 366 55.72 16.95 -23.91
CA ASP A 366 57.12 16.99 -23.47
C ASP A 366 57.60 15.74 -22.70
N GLY A 367 56.79 14.68 -22.62
CA GLY A 367 57.19 13.42 -21.96
C GLY A 367 57.30 13.48 -20.43
N LEU A 368 56.79 14.52 -19.79
CA LEU A 368 56.70 14.60 -18.33
C LEU A 368 55.31 14.13 -17.86
N HIS A 369 55.24 12.89 -17.39
CA HIS A 369 54.06 12.39 -16.69
C HIS A 369 53.86 13.16 -15.39
N SER A 370 52.72 13.82 -15.24
CA SER A 370 52.32 14.35 -13.93
C SER A 370 52.01 13.19 -12.97
N ALA A 371 52.13 13.42 -11.66
CA ALA A 371 51.79 12.42 -10.63
C ALA A 371 50.33 11.92 -10.71
N ASN A 372 49.50 12.59 -11.50
CA ASN A 372 48.07 12.32 -11.67
C ASN A 372 47.75 11.59 -12.99
N GLU A 373 48.76 11.26 -13.80
CA GLU A 373 48.59 10.47 -15.03
C GLU A 373 48.76 8.97 -14.75
N VAL A 374 47.77 8.19 -15.17
CA VAL A 374 47.79 6.73 -15.04
C VAL A 374 47.64 6.12 -16.43
N GLY A 375 48.68 5.43 -16.90
CA GLY A 375 48.66 4.75 -18.19
C GLY A 375 50.01 4.75 -18.90
N ARG A 376 50.17 3.87 -19.88
CA ARG A 376 51.34 3.87 -20.77
C ARG A 376 51.00 4.65 -22.04
N TYR A 377 51.93 5.47 -22.52
CA TYR A 377 51.79 6.11 -23.81
C TYR A 377 52.01 5.07 -24.92
N PHE A 378 51.01 4.90 -25.80
CA PHE A 378 51.08 3.94 -26.90
C PHE A 378 51.48 4.65 -28.19
N THR A 379 52.44 4.09 -28.91
CA THR A 379 52.89 4.58 -30.22
C THR A 379 52.57 3.55 -31.30
N GLN A 380 52.71 3.92 -32.59
CA GLN A 380 52.56 2.93 -33.68
C GLN A 380 53.50 1.72 -33.52
N HIS A 381 54.67 1.93 -32.89
CA HIS A 381 55.68 0.90 -32.61
C HIS A 381 55.46 0.18 -31.27
N SER A 382 54.65 0.74 -30.36
CA SER A 382 54.33 0.17 -29.05
C SER A 382 52.82 0.24 -28.83
N ARG A 383 52.11 -0.75 -29.40
CA ARG A 383 50.65 -0.81 -29.39
C ARG A 383 50.09 -1.29 -28.05
N ALA A 384 48.84 -0.93 -27.77
CA ALA A 384 48.13 -1.37 -26.56
C ALA A 384 47.91 -2.89 -26.49
N LEU A 385 47.78 -3.54 -27.65
CA LEU A 385 47.83 -5.00 -27.79
C LEU A 385 49.07 -5.36 -28.61
N ASN A 386 49.98 -6.12 -28.01
CA ASN A 386 51.10 -6.71 -28.73
C ASN A 386 50.73 -8.15 -29.12
N THR A 387 50.26 -8.34 -30.35
CA THR A 387 49.90 -9.67 -30.87
C THR A 387 51.12 -10.48 -31.32
N ALA A 388 52.34 -10.00 -31.06
CA ALA A 388 53.57 -10.72 -31.42
C ALA A 388 53.90 -11.89 -30.47
N ASP A 389 53.20 -11.99 -29.33
CA ASP A 389 53.38 -13.03 -28.30
C ASP A 389 52.16 -13.97 -28.17
N ILE A 390 51.28 -14.04 -29.19
CA ILE A 390 50.22 -15.05 -29.35
C ILE A 390 50.52 -15.81 -30.64
#